data_AF-A0A0N4YV39-F1
#
_entry.id   AF-A0A0N4YV39-F1
#
_cell.length_a   1.000
_cell.length_b   1.000
_cell.length_c   1.000
_cell.angle_alpha   90.00
_cell.angle_beta   90.00
_cell.angle_gamma   90.00
#
_symmetry.space_group_name_H-M   'P 1'
#
loop_
_entity.id
_entity.type
_entity.pdbx_description
1 polymer ?
#
loop_
_entity_poly.entity_id
_entity_poly.type
_entity_poly.pdbx_seq_one_letter_code
_entity_poly.pdbx_strand_id
1 'polypeptide(L)'
;MNLPAYAVNFLPSLRGVLSNSLPAGVSPKFAVKVYCYLFAKLSRSLFVHGGDGFLAHEDVPEKWYEDKAIQMVREFLSENDASVDLVHHVRTVSSRKEMFCVQLTLSNACMIEKASEDRPAKRAHSNGSDDHGQEKREKLSE
;
A
#
# COMPACT_ATOMS: atom_id res chain seq x y z
N MET A 1 2.06 -1.21 11.04
CA MET A 1 3.11 -1.66 10.11
C MET A 1 3.85 -0.46 9.55
N ASN A 2 5.02 -0.14 10.12
CA ASN A 2 5.82 1.02 9.71
C ASN A 2 6.91 0.61 8.69
N LEU A 3 6.48 0.07 7.55
CA LEU A 3 7.35 -0.35 6.45
C LEU A 3 6.73 0.08 5.12
N PRO A 4 6.77 1.38 4.76
CA PRO A 4 5.87 1.92 3.73
C PRO A 4 6.07 1.37 2.32
N ALA A 5 7.23 0.77 2.03
CA ALA A 5 7.49 0.11 0.76
C ALA A 5 6.89 -1.32 0.67
N TYR A 6 6.59 -1.96 1.80
CA TYR A 6 6.21 -3.37 1.87
C TYR A 6 4.95 -3.64 2.68
N ALA A 7 4.40 -2.67 3.42
CA ALA A 7 3.35 -2.89 4.40
C ALA A 7 2.13 -3.62 3.81
N VAL A 8 1.74 -3.29 2.58
CA VAL A 8 0.60 -3.92 1.90
C VAL A 8 0.81 -5.42 1.66
N ASN A 9 2.06 -5.87 1.46
CA ASN A 9 2.38 -7.29 1.25
C ASN A 9 2.18 -8.14 2.51
N PHE A 10 2.16 -7.52 3.69
CA PHE A 10 1.93 -8.21 4.96
C PHE A 10 0.44 -8.26 5.33
N LEU A 11 -0.43 -7.50 4.65
CA LEU A 11 -1.86 -7.50 4.93
C LEU A 11 -2.50 -8.89 4.83
N PRO A 12 -2.18 -9.74 3.83
CA PRO A 12 -2.73 -11.09 3.78
C PRO A 12 -2.34 -11.95 4.98
N SER A 13 -1.17 -11.71 5.59
CA SER A 13 -0.67 -12.47 6.75
C SER A 13 -1.45 -12.17 8.04
N LEU A 14 -2.27 -11.13 8.05
CA LEU A 14 -3.16 -10.82 9.18
C LEU A 14 -4.34 -11.80 9.25
N ARG A 15 -4.69 -12.43 8.14
CA ARG A 15 -5.78 -13.39 8.06
C ARG A 15 -5.46 -14.63 8.91
N GLY A 16 -6.38 -14.99 9.80
CA GLY A 16 -6.23 -16.15 10.68
C GLY A 16 -5.20 -15.97 11.81
N VAL A 17 -4.72 -14.76 12.08
CA VAL A 17 -3.68 -14.54 13.11
C VAL A 17 -4.13 -14.95 14.52
N LEU A 18 -5.43 -14.96 14.79
CA LEU A 18 -6.00 -15.42 16.07
C LEU A 18 -6.55 -16.85 16.01
N SER A 19 -6.45 -17.53 14.87
CA SER A 19 -7.04 -18.87 14.64
C SER A 19 -6.60 -19.93 15.64
N ASN A 20 -5.36 -19.84 16.16
CA ASN A 20 -4.82 -20.79 17.16
C ASN A 20 -4.85 -20.22 18.59
N SER A 21 -5.26 -18.95 18.77
CA SER A 21 -5.24 -18.26 20.07
C SER A 21 -6.60 -18.25 20.76
N LEU A 22 -7.67 -18.50 20.01
CA LEU A 22 -9.04 -18.54 20.51
C LEU A 22 -9.62 -19.95 20.40
N PRO A 23 -10.42 -20.41 21.39
CA PRO A 23 -11.19 -21.63 21.25
C PRO A 23 -12.09 -21.58 20.01
N ALA A 24 -12.33 -22.74 19.39
CA ALA A 24 -13.20 -22.83 18.22
C ALA A 24 -14.59 -22.24 18.52
N GLY A 25 -15.07 -21.35 17.64
CA GLY A 25 -16.36 -20.67 17.78
C GLY A 25 -16.37 -19.45 18.70
N VAL A 26 -15.23 -19.06 19.28
CA VAL A 26 -15.10 -17.85 20.09
C VAL A 26 -14.57 -16.69 19.24
N SER A 27 -15.35 -15.63 19.15
CA SER A 27 -14.95 -14.38 18.50
C SER A 27 -14.22 -13.44 19.45
N PRO A 28 -13.24 -12.65 18.97
CA PRO A 28 -12.67 -11.55 19.72
C PRO A 28 -13.75 -10.59 20.22
N LYS A 29 -13.64 -10.15 21.48
CA LYS A 29 -14.51 -9.12 22.08
C LYS A 29 -14.00 -7.70 21.88
N PHE A 30 -12.95 -7.54 21.09
CA PHE A 30 -12.28 -6.26 20.82
C PHE A 30 -12.07 -6.11 19.32
N ALA A 31 -12.12 -4.87 18.84
CA ALA A 31 -11.77 -4.55 17.47
C ALA A 31 -10.25 -4.56 17.29
N VAL A 32 -9.78 -5.11 16.16
CA VAL A 32 -8.36 -5.06 15.80
C VAL A 32 -8.14 -3.95 14.79
N LYS A 33 -7.44 -2.91 15.24
CA LYS A 33 -7.03 -1.79 14.40
C LYS A 33 -5.62 -1.97 13.89
N VAL A 34 -5.43 -1.75 12.59
CA VAL A 34 -4.15 -1.86 11.91
C VAL A 34 -3.82 -0.52 11.26
N TYR A 35 -2.67 0.03 11.64
CA TYR A 35 -2.11 1.24 11.04
C TYR A 35 -1.11 0.82 9.96
N CYS A 36 -1.47 0.99 8.69
CA CYS A 36 -0.67 0.60 7.54
C CYS A 36 -0.04 1.85 6.91
N TYR A 37 1.26 2.02 7.09
CA TYR A 37 1.99 3.08 6.39
C TYR A 37 2.32 2.60 4.97
N LEU A 38 2.09 3.41 3.95
CA LEU A 38 2.35 3.05 2.55
C LEU A 38 2.77 4.27 1.71
N PHE A 39 3.35 4.01 0.54
CA PHE A 39 3.66 5.04 -0.44
C PHE A 39 2.68 5.02 -1.62
N ALA A 40 2.01 6.13 -1.87
CA ALA A 40 1.24 6.36 -3.09
C ALA A 40 2.13 7.12 -4.09
N LYS A 41 2.38 6.53 -5.27
CA LYS A 41 3.28 7.08 -6.29
C LYS A 41 2.52 7.37 -7.57
N LEU A 42 2.68 8.57 -8.11
CA LEU A 42 2.22 8.91 -9.46
C LEU A 42 3.16 8.25 -10.48
N SER A 43 2.64 7.26 -11.22
CA SER A 43 3.37 6.64 -12.33
C SER A 43 3.21 7.48 -13.59
N ARG A 44 4.24 7.53 -14.45
CA ARG A 44 4.25 8.29 -15.72
C ARG A 44 3.18 7.85 -16.74
N SER A 45 2.29 6.92 -16.40
CA SER A 45 1.37 6.29 -17.36
C SER A 45 -0.08 6.77 -17.23
N LEU A 46 -0.39 7.73 -16.36
CA LEU A 46 -1.72 8.37 -16.36
C LEU A 46 -1.76 9.39 -17.52
N PHE A 47 -2.20 8.92 -18.68
CA PHE A 47 -2.53 9.78 -19.82
C PHE A 47 -3.84 10.52 -19.52
N VAL A 48 -3.84 11.83 -19.71
CA VAL A 48 -5.09 12.59 -19.83
C VAL A 48 -5.75 12.17 -21.14
N HIS A 49 -7.05 11.85 -21.12
CA HIS A 49 -7.80 11.59 -22.34
C HIS A 49 -7.65 12.78 -23.32
N GLY A 50 -6.88 12.59 -24.39
CA GLY A 50 -6.91 13.47 -25.57
C GLY A 50 -5.76 14.48 -25.77
N GLY A 51 -4.60 14.35 -25.13
CA GLY A 51 -3.45 15.20 -25.47
C GLY A 51 -2.13 14.69 -24.89
N ASP A 52 -1.02 14.98 -25.57
CA ASP A 52 0.37 14.58 -25.25
C ASP A 52 0.93 15.19 -23.93
N GLY A 53 0.11 15.28 -22.88
CA GLY A 53 0.46 15.82 -21.57
C GLY A 53 0.55 14.74 -20.51
N PHE A 54 1.69 14.66 -19.82
CA PHE A 54 1.83 13.92 -18.58
C PHE A 54 1.28 14.78 -17.43
N LEU A 55 0.44 14.22 -16.55
CA LEU A 55 0.05 14.91 -15.32
C LEU A 55 1.32 15.16 -14.47
N ALA A 56 1.64 16.42 -14.23
CA ALA A 56 2.62 16.77 -13.22
C ALA A 56 2.01 16.51 -11.82
N HIS A 57 2.84 16.38 -10.80
CA HIS A 57 2.36 16.20 -9.43
C HIS A 57 1.44 17.33 -8.97
N GLU A 58 1.73 18.55 -9.42
CA GLU A 58 0.93 19.75 -9.15
C GLU A 58 -0.49 19.68 -9.76
N ASP A 59 -0.68 18.85 -10.79
CA ASP A 59 -1.96 18.65 -11.47
C ASP A 59 -2.81 17.51 -10.87
N VAL A 60 -2.28 16.79 -9.88
CA VAL A 60 -2.96 15.64 -9.27
C VAL A 60 -3.62 16.07 -7.96
N PRO A 61 -4.96 16.02 -7.88
CA PRO A 61 -5.67 16.33 -6.63
C PRO A 61 -5.22 15.41 -5.49
N GLU A 62 -5.12 15.95 -4.28
CA GLU A 62 -4.76 15.18 -3.06
C GLU A 62 -5.64 13.92 -2.90
N LYS A 63 -6.93 14.06 -3.20
CA LYS A 63 -7.91 12.97 -3.21
C LYS A 63 -7.50 11.77 -4.06
N TRP A 64 -6.80 11.98 -5.18
CA TRP A 64 -6.32 10.88 -6.02
C TRP A 64 -5.31 10.00 -5.25
N TYR A 65 -4.43 10.60 -4.46
CA TYR A 65 -3.46 9.86 -3.66
C TYR A 65 -4.12 9.10 -2.50
N GLU A 66 -5.15 9.68 -1.88
CA GLU A 66 -5.97 8.98 -0.89
C GLU A 66 -6.69 7.78 -1.50
N ASP A 67 -7.37 7.97 -2.64
CA ASP A 67 -8.04 6.91 -3.39
C ASP A 67 -7.03 5.83 -3.80
N LYS A 68 -5.82 6.23 -4.19
CA LYS A 68 -4.74 5.30 -4.52
C LYS A 68 -4.26 4.51 -3.29
N ALA A 69 -4.13 5.14 -2.14
CA ALA A 69 -3.76 4.48 -0.89
C ALA A 69 -4.81 3.42 -0.48
N ILE A 70 -6.10 3.76 -0.62
CA ILE A 70 -7.21 2.81 -0.40
C ILE A 70 -7.11 1.66 -1.39
N GLN A 71 -6.96 1.94 -2.69
CA GLN A 71 -6.84 0.94 -3.73
C GLN A 71 -5.72 -0.07 -3.42
N MET A 72 -4.55 0.41 -2.99
CA MET A 72 -3.41 -0.44 -2.64
C MET A 72 -3.71 -1.39 -1.48
N VAL A 73 -4.53 -0.99 -0.50
CA VAL A 73 -4.99 -1.91 0.56
C VAL A 73 -6.00 -2.91 0.00
N ARG A 74 -6.94 -2.44 -0.84
CA ARG A 74 -8.01 -3.25 -1.43
C ARG A 74 -7.53 -4.33 -2.39
N GLU A 75 -6.33 -4.18 -2.94
CA GLU A 75 -5.65 -5.24 -3.70
C GLU A 75 -5.37 -6.50 -2.86
N PHE A 76 -5.28 -6.37 -1.53
CA PHE A 76 -4.90 -7.44 -0.61
C PHE A 76 -6.01 -7.81 0.39
N LEU A 77 -6.84 -6.86 0.80
CA LEU A 77 -7.95 -7.07 1.74
C LEU A 77 -9.27 -6.59 1.14
N SER A 78 -10.24 -7.51 1.07
CA SER A 78 -11.59 -7.18 0.61
C SER A 78 -12.35 -6.31 1.62
N GLU A 79 -13.47 -5.73 1.20
CA GLU A 79 -14.36 -4.95 2.07
C GLU A 79 -14.95 -5.78 3.22
N ASN A 80 -15.11 -7.09 3.01
CA ASN A 80 -15.57 -8.03 4.04
C ASN A 80 -14.48 -8.35 5.07
N ASP A 81 -13.20 -8.25 4.66
CA ASP A 81 -12.06 -8.54 5.53
C ASP A 81 -11.70 -7.36 6.43
N ALA A 82 -11.80 -6.15 5.89
CA ALA A 82 -11.39 -4.94 6.59
C ALA A 82 -12.20 -3.72 6.14
N SER A 83 -12.52 -2.86 7.08
CA SER A 83 -13.00 -1.51 6.81
C SER A 83 -11.84 -0.51 6.85
N VAL A 84 -11.85 0.47 5.96
CA VAL A 84 -10.91 1.61 6.02
C VAL A 84 -11.58 2.69 6.85
N ASP A 85 -11.00 2.99 8.02
CA ASP A 85 -11.57 3.98 8.93
C ASP A 85 -11.10 5.40 8.59
N LEU A 86 -9.82 5.53 8.23
CA LEU A 86 -9.15 6.81 8.02
C LEU A 86 -7.96 6.63 7.09
N VAL A 87 -7.74 7.61 6.22
CA VAL A 87 -6.52 7.78 5.43
C VAL A 87 -5.90 9.10 5.86
N HIS A 88 -4.68 9.05 6.40
CA HIS A 88 -3.97 10.24 6.85
C HIS A 88 -2.72 10.46 6.00
N HIS A 89 -2.63 11.63 5.36
CA HIS A 89 -1.40 12.08 4.72
C HIS A 89 -0.34 12.35 5.79
N VAL A 90 0.80 11.66 5.70
CA VAL A 90 1.89 11.79 6.67
C VAL A 90 2.89 12.84 6.21
N ARG A 91 3.32 12.75 4.94
CA ARG A 91 4.28 13.67 4.30
C ARG A 91 4.45 13.37 2.81
N THR A 92 4.97 14.37 2.11
CA THR A 92 5.60 14.20 0.79
C THR A 92 7.02 13.65 0.94
N VAL A 93 7.35 12.61 0.18
CA VAL A 93 8.67 11.95 0.21
C VAL A 93 9.56 12.45 -0.92
N SER A 94 8.98 12.60 -2.10
CA SER A 94 9.60 13.21 -3.28
C SER A 94 8.51 13.78 -4.17
N SER A 95 8.90 14.49 -5.22
CA SER A 95 7.97 15.22 -6.11
C SER A 95 6.84 14.40 -6.74
N ARG A 96 6.83 13.07 -6.64
CA ARG A 96 5.75 12.20 -7.16
C ARG A 96 5.40 11.06 -6.22
N LYS A 97 5.74 11.19 -4.93
CA LYS A 97 5.63 10.10 -3.96
C LYS A 97 5.18 10.65 -2.62
N GLU A 98 3.94 10.32 -2.27
CA GLU A 98 3.30 10.66 -1.01
C GLU A 98 3.32 9.48 -0.05
N MET A 99 3.39 9.76 1.24
CA MET A 99 3.30 8.78 2.31
C MET A 99 1.99 8.93 3.05
N PHE A 100 1.26 7.81 3.19
CA PHE A 100 -0.01 7.76 3.92
C PHE A 100 0.06 6.75 5.06
N CYS A 101 -0.75 6.99 6.09
CA CYS A 101 -1.13 6.02 7.09
C CYS A 101 -2.60 5.68 6.91
N VAL A 102 -2.90 4.45 6.50
CA VAL A 102 -4.26 3.94 6.38
C VAL A 102 -4.61 3.17 7.66
N GLN A 103 -5.63 3.62 8.37
CA GLN A 103 -6.19 2.91 9.52
C GLN A 103 -7.26 1.94 9.03
N LEU A 104 -7.11 0.68 9.40
CA LEU A 104 -8.02 -0.41 9.05
C LEU A 104 -8.61 -1.01 10.32
N THR A 105 -9.89 -1.34 10.30
CA THR A 105 -10.50 -2.24 11.29
C THR A 105 -10.78 -3.58 10.64
N LEU A 106 -10.14 -4.64 11.15
CA LEU A 106 -10.28 -6.00 10.63
C LEU A 106 -11.56 -6.66 11.14
N SER A 107 -12.22 -7.46 10.30
CA SER A 107 -13.38 -8.25 10.70
C SER A 107 -12.96 -9.47 11.52
N ASN A 108 -13.82 -9.89 12.46
CA ASN A 108 -13.56 -11.09 13.27
C ASN A 108 -13.39 -12.34 12.41
N ALA A 109 -14.16 -12.47 11.33
CA ALA A 109 -14.01 -13.56 10.37
C ALA A 109 -12.61 -13.59 9.77
N CYS A 110 -12.09 -12.45 9.31
CA CYS A 110 -10.73 -12.34 8.78
C CYS A 110 -9.67 -12.82 9.79
N MET A 111 -9.84 -12.49 11.07
CA MET A 111 -8.87 -12.81 12.13
C MET A 111 -8.86 -14.29 12.54
N ILE A 112 -9.97 -15.01 12.33
CA ILE A 112 -10.18 -16.40 12.78
C ILE A 112 -10.02 -17.37 11.61
N GLU A 113 -10.54 -17.04 10.43
CA GLU A 113 -10.46 -17.90 9.25
C GLU A 113 -9.03 -17.96 8.75
N LYS A 114 -8.45 -19.17 8.69
CA LYS A 114 -7.17 -19.37 8.00
C LYS A 114 -7.38 -19.12 6.51
N ALA A 115 -6.42 -18.45 5.89
CA ALA A 115 -6.36 -18.42 4.43
C ALA A 115 -6.29 -19.87 3.92
N SER A 116 -7.15 -20.24 2.97
CA SER A 116 -6.93 -21.47 2.19
C SER A 116 -5.58 -21.33 1.50
N GLU A 117 -4.78 -22.40 1.46
CA GLU A 117 -3.42 -22.42 0.89
C GLU A 117 -3.38 -22.07 -0.62
N ASP A 118 -4.54 -21.88 -1.23
CA ASP A 118 -4.75 -21.75 -2.68
C ASP A 118 -4.72 -20.30 -3.20
N ARG A 119 -4.49 -19.29 -2.34
CA ARG A 119 -4.29 -17.91 -2.81
C ARG A 119 -2.81 -17.67 -3.11
N PRO A 120 -2.40 -17.52 -4.39
CA PRO A 120 -1.05 -17.13 -4.69
C PRO A 120 -0.75 -15.79 -4.03
N ALA A 121 0.34 -15.72 -3.26
CA ALA A 121 0.82 -14.48 -2.68
C ALA A 121 1.09 -13.50 -3.83
N LYS A 122 0.17 -12.54 -4.05
CA LYS A 122 0.42 -11.42 -4.95
C LYS A 122 1.55 -10.61 -4.33
N ARG A 123 2.79 -10.80 -4.80
CA ARG A 123 3.89 -9.92 -4.42
C ARG A 123 3.65 -8.59 -5.14
N ALA A 124 3.45 -7.49 -4.41
CA ALA A 124 3.58 -6.19 -5.06
C ALA A 124 5.01 -6.08 -5.61
N HIS A 125 5.13 -5.82 -6.91
CA HIS A 125 6.42 -5.54 -7.52
C HIS A 125 7.04 -4.34 -6.79
N SER A 126 8.23 -4.56 -6.23
CA SER A 126 9.08 -3.50 -5.72
C SER A 126 9.55 -2.64 -6.89
N ASN A 127 8.77 -1.62 -7.25
CA ASN A 127 9.22 -0.61 -8.21
C ASN A 127 10.13 0.39 -7.48
N GLY A 128 11.37 -0.02 -7.28
CA GLY A 128 12.42 0.80 -6.71
C GLY A 128 13.83 0.33 -7.09
N SER A 129 14.30 0.77 -8.25
CA SER A 129 15.69 1.17 -8.51
C SER A 129 15.74 1.78 -9.90
N ASP A 130 16.00 3.08 -9.97
CA ASP A 130 16.78 3.76 -11.02
C ASP A 130 16.74 5.25 -10.68
N ASP A 131 17.64 5.65 -9.78
CA ASP A 131 18.09 7.03 -9.64
C ASP A 131 19.63 7.04 -9.68
N HIS A 132 20.17 7.93 -10.49
CA HIS A 132 21.54 7.95 -11.02
C HIS A 132 22.58 8.42 -9.98
N GLY A 133 23.74 7.76 -9.98
CA GLY A 133 25.00 8.37 -9.51
C GLY A 133 25.87 8.77 -10.69
N GLN A 134 25.96 10.06 -10.99
CA GLN A 134 27.01 10.64 -11.83
C GLN A 134 28.35 10.65 -11.08
N GLU A 135 29.43 10.18 -11.71
CA GLU A 135 30.78 10.59 -11.33
C GLU A 135 31.63 10.94 -12.57
N LYS A 136 31.75 12.26 -12.77
CA LYS A 136 32.91 13.05 -13.20
C LYS A 136 33.97 12.45 -14.17
N ARG A 137 34.05 13.10 -15.35
CA ARG A 137 35.23 13.51 -16.16
C ARG A 137 36.56 12.73 -15.98
N GLU A 138 37.11 12.27 -17.11
CA GLU A 138 38.37 12.82 -17.63
C GLU A 138 38.51 12.63 -19.15
N LYS A 139 38.95 13.69 -19.83
CA LYS A 139 39.40 13.68 -21.23
C LYS A 139 40.78 13.04 -21.27
N LEU A 140 41.08 12.25 -22.30
CA LEU A 140 42.38 12.32 -22.97
C LEU A 140 42.25 11.70 -24.36
N SER A 141 42.58 12.54 -25.33
CA SER A 141 42.87 12.21 -26.72
C SER A 141 44.19 11.46 -26.81
N GLU A 142 44.26 10.47 -27.69
CA GLU A 142 45.33 10.31 -28.69
C GLU A 142 44.85 9.33 -29.77
#